data_AF-A0A931MXR4-F1
#
_entry.id   AF-A0A931MXR4-F1
#
_cell.length_a   1.000
_cell.length_b   1.000
_cell.length_c   1.000
_cell.angle_alpha   90.00
_cell.angle_beta   90.00
_cell.angle_gamma   90.00
#
_symmetry.space_group_name_H-M   'P 1'
#
loop_
_entity.id
_entity.type
_entity.pdbx_description
1 polymer ?
#
loop_
_entity_poly.entity_id
_entity_poly.type
_entity_poly.pdbx_seq_one_letter_code
_entity_poly.pdbx_strand_id
1 'polypeptide(L)' 'TRQSGQWRGRSRIGGGRVVVRTALFPAAMTAARFNPDLKAFHARLIQAGKPKMLALIAVARKLLTILNAIIRDKKPWQ' A
#
# COMPACT_ATOMS: atom_id res chain seq x y z
N THR A 1 4.28 15.75 4.17
CA THR A 1 3.13 16.16 3.34
C THR A 1 3.12 17.66 3.29
N ARG A 2 3.08 18.30 2.10
CA ARG A 2 3.07 19.77 1.98
C ARG A 2 1.66 20.28 2.32
N GLN A 3 1.35 20.35 3.61
CA GLN A 3 0.09 20.85 4.15
C GLN A 3 0.25 22.20 4.88
N SER A 4 1.42 22.82 4.83
CA SER A 4 1.64 24.16 5.40
C SER A 4 0.90 25.20 4.55
N GLY A 5 -0.19 25.76 5.10
CA GLY A 5 -0.96 26.86 4.50
C GLY A 5 -2.23 26.44 3.76
N GLN A 6 -2.76 27.32 2.91
CA GLN A 6 -4.03 27.14 2.18
C GLN A 6 -3.98 26.10 1.04
N TRP A 7 -2.88 25.37 0.87
CA TRP A 7 -2.70 24.48 -0.26
C TRP A 7 -3.57 23.21 -0.14
N ARG A 8 -4.56 23.06 -1.03
CA ARG A 8 -5.41 21.87 -1.17
C ARG A 8 -5.16 21.13 -2.49
N GLY A 9 -3.93 20.65 -2.71
CA GLY A 9 -3.59 19.83 -3.88
C GLY A 9 -3.48 18.33 -3.56
N ARG A 10 -3.22 17.53 -4.59
CA ARG A 10 -3.02 16.07 -4.42
C ARG A 10 -1.72 15.78 -3.69
N SER A 11 -1.82 15.03 -2.59
CA SER A 11 -0.65 14.54 -1.88
C SER A 11 0.18 13.58 -2.75
N ARG A 12 1.49 13.77 -2.76
CA ARG A 12 2.45 12.91 -3.46
C ARG A 12 3.30 12.13 -2.46
N ILE A 13 3.60 10.88 -2.78
CA ILE A 13 4.56 10.07 -2.02
C ILE A 13 5.97 10.35 -2.55
N GLY A 14 6.92 10.60 -1.67
CA GLY A 14 8.31 10.93 -2.01
C GLY A 14 9.27 10.63 -0.86
N GLY A 15 10.56 10.49 -1.16
CA GLY A 15 11.59 10.11 -0.20
C GLY A 15 11.52 8.64 0.27
N GLY A 16 12.31 8.31 1.30
CA GLY A 16 12.35 6.99 1.94
C GLY A 16 13.03 5.89 1.11
N ARG A 17 12.60 4.63 1.31
CA ARG A 17 13.20 3.44 0.67
C ARG A 17 12.64 3.21 -0.73
N VAL A 18 13.17 3.94 -1.72
CA VAL A 18 12.71 3.89 -3.12
C VAL A 18 12.75 2.47 -3.69
N VAL A 19 13.84 1.74 -3.47
CA VAL A 19 14.03 0.36 -3.96
C VAL A 19 12.89 -0.55 -3.47
N VAL A 20 12.57 -0.48 -2.17
CA VAL A 20 11.50 -1.28 -1.56
C VAL A 20 10.14 -0.90 -2.16
N ARG A 21 9.87 0.39 -2.35
CA ARG A 21 8.62 0.84 -2.96
C ARG A 21 8.46 0.32 -4.39
N THR A 22 9.53 0.37 -5.18
CA THR A 22 9.53 -0.13 -6.57
C THR A 22 9.30 -1.65 -6.60
N ALA A 23 9.93 -2.41 -5.71
CA ALA A 23 9.74 -3.86 -5.61
C ALA A 23 8.34 -4.26 -5.10
N LEU A 24 7.77 -3.48 -4.18
CA LEU A 24 6.45 -3.76 -3.62
C LEU A 24 5.31 -3.46 -4.58
N PHE A 25 5.50 -2.61 -5.58
CA PHE A 25 4.45 -2.29 -6.55
C PHE A 25 3.98 -3.52 -7.34
N PRO A 26 4.85 -4.30 -8.01
CA PRO A 26 4.44 -5.55 -8.66
C PRO A 26 3.95 -6.61 -7.66
N ALA A 27 4.53 -6.69 -6.47
CA ALA A 27 4.04 -7.60 -5.42
C ALA A 27 2.60 -7.26 -5.00
N ALA A 28 2.26 -5.98 -4.87
CA ALA A 28 0.92 -5.51 -4.53
C ALA A 28 -0.10 -5.81 -5.64
N MET A 29 0.31 -5.75 -6.92
CA MET A 29 -0.55 -6.14 -8.04
C MET A 29 -0.93 -7.63 -7.97
N THR A 30 0.05 -8.50 -7.70
CA THR A 30 -0.19 -9.93 -7.52
C THR A 30 -1.03 -10.21 -6.27
N ALA A 31 -0.70 -9.57 -5.15
CA ALA A 31 -1.41 -9.74 -3.89
C ALA A 31 -2.89 -9.30 -3.98
N ALA A 32 -3.17 -8.19 -4.66
CA ALA A 32 -4.54 -7.71 -4.88
C ALA A 32 -5.38 -8.65 -5.77
N ARG A 33 -4.75 -9.56 -6.52
CA ARG A 33 -5.43 -10.54 -7.38
C ARG A 33 -5.66 -11.88 -6.68
N PHE A 34 -4.63 -12.39 -5.99
CA PHE A 34 -4.60 -13.78 -5.53
C PHE A 34 -4.74 -13.94 -4.01
N ASN A 35 -4.34 -12.95 -3.20
CA ASN A 35 -4.51 -13.04 -1.75
C ASN A 35 -5.91 -12.53 -1.35
N PRO A 36 -6.76 -13.35 -0.69
CA PRO A 36 -8.14 -13.00 -0.41
C PRO A 36 -8.28 -11.76 0.48
N ASP A 37 -7.46 -11.62 1.53
CA ASP A 37 -7.53 -10.49 2.47
C ASP A 37 -7.14 -9.17 1.82
N LEU A 38 -6.11 -9.21 0.98
CA LEU A 38 -5.60 -8.03 0.28
C LEU A 38 -6.47 -7.67 -0.91
N LYS A 39 -7.06 -8.65 -1.58
CA LYS A 39 -8.09 -8.46 -2.62
C LYS A 39 -9.33 -7.79 -2.04
N ALA A 40 -9.84 -8.27 -0.91
CA ALA A 40 -10.98 -7.66 -0.22
C ALA A 40 -10.67 -6.22 0.21
N PHE A 41 -9.47 -5.98 0.76
CA PHE A 41 -9.01 -4.64 1.10
C PHE A 41 -8.95 -3.70 -0.13
N HIS A 42 -8.39 -4.19 -1.24
CA HIS A 42 -8.31 -3.45 -2.50
C HIS A 42 -9.70 -3.12 -3.07
N ALA A 43 -10.60 -4.11 -3.10
CA ALA A 43 -11.97 -3.95 -3.58
C ALA A 43 -12.74 -2.92 -2.76
N ARG A 44 -12.62 -2.97 -1.42
CA ARG A 44 -13.24 -1.99 -0.52
C ARG A 44 -12.79 -0.56 -0.80
N LEU A 45 -11.51 -0.35 -1.12
CA LEU A 45 -10.99 0.97 -1.46
C LEU A 45 -11.54 1.48 -2.80
N ILE A 46 -11.66 0.60 -3.79
CA ILE A 46 -12.26 0.95 -5.09
C ILE A 46 -13.74 1.29 -4.93
N GLN A 47 -14.48 0.49 -4.15
CA GLN A 47 -15.90 0.74 -3.84
C GLN A 47 -16.08 2.07 -3.10
N ALA A 48 -15.14 2.46 -2.24
CA ALA A 48 -15.10 3.78 -1.60
C ALA A 48 -14.70 4.93 -2.55
N GLY A 49 -14.68 4.70 -3.87
CA GLY A 49 -14.38 5.71 -4.89
C GLY A 49 -12.90 6.07 -5.02
N LYS A 50 -11.98 5.31 -4.42
CA LYS A 50 -10.54 5.60 -4.57
C LYS A 50 -10.06 5.17 -5.97
N PRO A 51 -9.22 6.00 -6.63
CA PRO A 51 -8.54 5.60 -7.85
C PRO A 51 -7.78 4.28 -7.69
N LYS A 52 -7.85 3.40 -8.69
CA LYS A 52 -7.22 2.07 -8.68
C LYS A 52 -5.74 2.12 -8.30
N MET A 53 -5.00 3.11 -8.83
CA MET A 53 -3.59 3.29 -8.51
C MET A 53 -3.35 3.61 -7.02
N LEU A 54 -4.22 4.42 -6.39
CA LEU A 54 -4.13 4.69 -4.96
C LEU A 54 -4.48 3.47 -4.12
N ALA A 55 -5.46 2.68 -4.56
CA ALA A 55 -5.79 1.41 -3.92
C ALA A 55 -4.61 0.43 -3.95
N LEU A 56 -3.91 0.30 -5.10
CA LEU A 56 -2.70 -0.52 -5.19
C LEU A 56 -1.56 -0.03 -4.29
N ILE A 57 -1.34 1.28 -4.21
CA ILE A 57 -0.33 1.86 -3.30
C ILE A 57 -0.69 1.57 -1.83
N ALA A 58 -1.98 1.62 -1.47
CA ALA A 58 -2.43 1.24 -0.14
C ALA A 58 -2.20 -0.25 0.16
N VAL A 59 -2.43 -1.14 -0.81
CA VAL A 59 -2.10 -2.57 -0.71
C VAL A 59 -0.61 -2.76 -0.49
N ALA A 60 0.24 -2.08 -1.27
CA ALA A 60 1.71 -2.14 -1.12
C ALA A 60 2.15 -1.70 0.29
N ARG A 61 1.54 -0.65 0.84
CA ARG A 61 1.81 -0.19 2.21
C ARG A 61 1.37 -1.22 3.25
N LYS A 62 0.20 -1.84 3.08
CA LYS A 62 -0.27 -2.92 3.95
C LYS A 62 0.68 -4.12 3.91
N LEU A 63 1.16 -4.49 2.72
CA LEU A 63 2.16 -5.55 2.53
C LEU A 63 3.46 -5.26 3.31
N LEU A 64 3.96 -4.02 3.22
CA LEU A 64 5.17 -3.63 3.93
C LEU A 64 5.01 -3.75 5.46
N THR A 65 3.86 -3.33 5.99
CA THR A 65 3.56 -3.46 7.42
C THR A 65 3.54 -4.92 7.86
N ILE A 66 2.96 -5.79 7.04
CA ILE A 66 2.94 -7.25 7.27
C ILE A 66 4.35 -7.82 7.32
N LEU A 67 5.17 -7.53 6.30
CA LEU A 67 6.54 -8.03 6.23
C LEU A 67 7.39 -7.54 7.40
N ASN A 68 7.21 -6.28 7.81
CA ASN A 68 7.89 -5.74 8.99
C ASN A 68 7.44 -6.43 10.28
N ALA A 69 6.15 -6.79 10.42
CA ALA A 69 5.65 -7.54 11.56
C ALA A 69 6.22 -8.97 11.59
N ILE A 70 6.27 -9.67 10.46
CA ILE A 70 6.88 -11.00 10.34
C ILE A 70 8.35 -10.98 10.78
N ILE A 71 9.13 -9.99 10.32
CA ILE A 71 10.55 -9.85 10.69
C ILE A 71 10.71 -9.57 12.18
N ARG A 72 9.86 -8.69 12.74
CA ARG A 72 9.90 -8.32 14.16
C ARG A 72 9.52 -9.49 15.06
N ASP A 73 8.42 -10.16 14.74
CA ASP A 73 7.79 -11.18 15.59
C ASP A 73 8.34 -12.59 15.31
N LYS A 74 9.14 -12.75 14.24
CA LYS A 74 9.67 -14.03 13.73
C LYS A 74 8.59 -15.10 13.53
N LYS A 75 7.36 -14.67 13.27
CA LYS A 75 6.21 -15.54 12.99
C LYS A 75 5.80 -15.40 11.52
N PRO A 76 5.47 -16.50 10.84
CA PRO A 76 4.97 -16.43 9.47
C PRO A 76 3.62 -15.71 9.42
N TRP A 77 3.25 -15.25 8.23
CA TRP A 77 1.90 -14.71 7.97
C TRP A 77 0.83 -15.73 8.39
N GLN A 78 -0.20 -15.25 9.10
CA GLN A 78 -1.37 -16.03 9.51
C GLN A 78 -2.64 -15.35 9.01
#